data_AF-A0A7C6VMX1-F1
#
_entry.id   AF-A0A7C6VMX1-F1
#
_cell.length_a   1.000
_cell.length_b   1.000
_cell.length_c   1.000
_cell.angle_alpha   90.00
_cell.angle_beta   90.00
_cell.angle_gamma   90.00
#
_symmetry.space_group_name_H-M   'P 1'
#
loop_
_entity.id
_entity.type
_entity.pdbx_description
1 polymer ?
#
loop_
_entity_poly.entity_id
_entity_poly.type
_entity_poly.pdbx_seq_one_letter_code
_entity_poly.pdbx_strand_id
1 'polypeptide(L)' 'PTLEAWIQANGNLVAAARRLNVHRNTLQHRMHQIEALIGLDPQDAQHRLDIAVALMIWRLSPHHPIPRNPT' A
#
# COMPACT_ATOMS: atom_id res chain seq x y z
N PRO A 1 4.93 1.60 3.43
CA PRO A 1 5.93 1.78 2.33
C PRO A 1 5.50 1.20 0.96
N THR A 2 5.12 -0.09 0.86
CA THR A 2 4.73 -0.70 -0.44
C THR A 2 3.55 0.01 -1.09
N LEU A 3 2.43 0.12 -0.36
CA LEU A 3 1.18 0.71 -0.85
C LEU A 3 1.35 2.20 -1.16
N GLU A 4 2.07 2.92 -0.30
CA GLU A 4 2.40 4.34 -0.53
C GLU A 4 3.23 4.55 -1.79
N ALA A 5 4.28 3.74 -2.01
CA ALA A 5 5.11 3.85 -3.21
C ALA A 5 4.32 3.52 -4.49
N TRP A 6 3.40 2.55 -4.40
CA TRP A 6 2.51 2.18 -5.49
C TRP A 6 1.51 3.30 -5.84
N ILE A 7 0.92 3.97 -4.84
CA ILE A 7 0.07 5.15 -5.07
C ILE A 7 0.87 6.30 -5.67
N GLN A 8 2.06 6.60 -5.13
CA GLN A 8 2.93 7.66 -5.68
C GLN A 8 3.36 7.37 -7.12
N ALA A 9 3.40 6.10 -7.50
CA ALA A 9 3.68 5.65 -8.86
C ALA A 9 2.42 5.56 -9.74
N ASN A 10 1.27 6.07 -9.28
CA ASN A 10 -0.02 6.02 -9.98
C ASN A 10 -0.39 4.60 -10.44
N GLY A 11 -0.17 3.61 -9.58
CA GLY A 11 -0.45 2.21 -9.87
C GLY A 11 0.65 1.45 -10.62
N ASN A 12 1.72 2.12 -11.04
CA ASN A 12 2.79 1.49 -11.81
C ASN A 12 3.73 0.67 -10.91
N LEU A 13 3.59 -0.65 -10.95
CA LEU A 13 4.42 -1.59 -10.20
C LEU A 13 5.92 -1.47 -10.50
N VAL A 14 6.32 -1.16 -11.73
CA VAL A 14 7.74 -1.02 -12.09
C VAL A 14 8.33 0.24 -11.49
N ALA A 15 7.62 1.36 -11.60
CA ALA A 15 8.06 2.63 -11.02
C ALA A 15 8.08 2.58 -9.48
N ALA A 16 7.10 1.94 -8.86
CA ALA A 16 7.08 1.71 -7.41
C ALA A 16 8.23 0.81 -6.95
N ALA A 17 8.54 -0.25 -7.70
CA ALA A 17 9.64 -1.17 -7.39
C ALA A 17 10.99 -0.44 -7.44
N ARG A 18 11.19 0.40 -8.46
CA ARG A 18 12.36 1.28 -8.58
C ARG A 18 12.48 2.24 -7.41
N ARG A 19 11.39 2.91 -7.00
CA ARG A 19 11.38 3.82 -5.83
C ARG A 19 11.77 3.11 -4.53
N LEU A 20 11.35 1.85 -4.37
CA LEU A 20 11.63 1.05 -3.18
C LEU A 20 12.95 0.28 -3.27
N ASN A 21 13.69 0.38 -4.37
CA ASN A 21 14.89 -0.39 -4.65
C ASN A 21 14.70 -1.91 -4.46
N VAL A 22 13.55 -2.43 -4.92
CA VAL A 22 13.22 -3.86 -4.88
C VAL A 22 12.96 -4.39 -6.28
N HIS A 23 13.11 -5.71 -6.46
CA HIS A 23 12.73 -6.34 -7.71
C HIS A 23 11.21 -6.27 -7.94
N ARG A 24 10.78 -6.13 -9.20
CA ARG A 24 9.35 -6.08 -9.59
C ARG A 24 8.56 -7.25 -9.00
N ASN A 25 9.09 -8.47 -9.10
CA ASN A 25 8.43 -9.68 -8.60
C ASN A 25 8.23 -9.63 -7.07
N THR A 26 9.19 -9.09 -6.34
CA THR A 26 9.07 -8.90 -4.88
C THR A 26 7.99 -7.90 -4.55
N LEU A 27 7.91 -6.78 -5.30
CA LEU A 27 6.84 -5.81 -5.10
C LEU A 27 5.47 -6.40 -5.44
N GLN A 28 5.37 -7.11 -6.56
CA GLN A 28 4.14 -7.77 -6.99
C GLN A 28 3.66 -8.78 -5.94
N HIS A 29 4.55 -9.61 -5.42
CA HIS A 29 4.21 -10.55 -4.34
C HIS A 29 3.70 -9.82 -3.08
N ARG A 30 4.34 -8.72 -2.68
CA ARG A 30 3.87 -7.90 -1.56
C ARG A 30 2.49 -7.28 -1.85
N MET A 31 2.24 -6.86 -3.08
CA MET A 31 0.94 -6.31 -3.49
C MET A 31 -0.15 -7.38 -3.42
N HIS A 32 0.08 -8.58 -3.96
CA HIS A 32 -0.84 -9.72 -3.86
C HIS A 32 -1.16 -10.07 -2.39
N GLN A 33 -0.18 -10.02 -1.49
CA GLN A 33 -0.44 -10.23 -0.07
C GLN A 33 -1.28 -9.11 0.54
N ILE A 34 -1.07 -7.86 0.15
CA ILE A 34 -1.90 -6.74 0.60
C ILE A 34 -3.34 -6.91 0.10
N GLU A 35 -3.51 -7.25 -1.18
CA GLU A 35 -4.80 -7.55 -1.81
C GLU A 35 -5.57 -8.64 -1.04
N ALA A 36 -4.88 -9.74 -0.71
CA ALA A 36 -5.47 -10.83 0.06
C ALA A 36 -5.87 -10.42 1.49
N LEU A 37 -5.16 -9.46 2.10
CA LEU A 37 -5.45 -8.99 3.45
C LEU A 37 -6.63 -8.02 3.51
N ILE A 38 -6.78 -7.15 2.51
CA ILE A 38 -7.81 -6.09 2.52
C ILE A 38 -9.02 -6.44 1.65
N GLY A 39 -8.93 -7.47 0.81
CA GLY A 39 -9.99 -7.89 -0.10
C GLY A 39 -10.29 -6.89 -1.23
N LEU A 40 -9.38 -5.95 -1.48
CA LEU A 40 -9.53 -4.91 -2.51
C LEU A 40 -8.60 -5.22 -3.69
N ASP A 41 -9.15 -5.15 -4.89
CA ASP A 41 -8.42 -5.34 -6.14
C ASP A 41 -7.87 -4.00 -6.68
N PRO A 42 -6.55 -3.78 -6.73
CA PRO A 42 -5.93 -2.57 -7.26
C PRO A 42 -6.06 -2.43 -8.78
N GLN A 43 -6.59 -3.42 -9.51
CA GLN A 43 -7.02 -3.26 -10.90
C GLN A 43 -8.39 -2.58 -11.02
N ASP A 44 -9.21 -2.59 -9.97
CA ASP A 44 -10.48 -1.86 -9.91
C ASP A 44 -10.27 -0.40 -9.52
N ALA A 45 -10.80 0.54 -10.32
CA ALA A 45 -10.62 1.97 -10.10
C ALA A 45 -11.21 2.48 -8.77
N GLN A 46 -12.34 1.91 -8.34
CA GLN A 46 -12.99 2.27 -7.08
C GLN A 46 -12.13 1.82 -5.90
N HIS A 47 -11.68 0.57 -5.91
CA HIS A 47 -10.78 0.04 -4.89
C HIS A 47 -9.47 0.82 -4.79
N ARG A 48 -8.90 1.25 -5.93
CA ARG A 48 -7.72 2.14 -5.92
C ARG A 48 -7.98 3.45 -5.19
N LEU A 49 -9.14 4.06 -5.43
CA LEU A 49 -9.54 5.28 -4.75
C LEU A 49 -9.72 5.04 -3.25
N ASP A 50 -10.41 3.97 -2.87
CA ASP A 50 -10.66 3.61 -1.48
C ASP A 50 -9.34 3.41 -0.71
N ILE A 51 -8.37 2.70 -1.31
CA ILE A 51 -7.02 2.51 -0.76
C ILE A 51 -6.30 3.86 -0.59
N ALA A 52 -6.40 4.76 -1.58
CA ALA A 52 -5.76 6.07 -1.51
C ALA A 52 -6.35 6.96 -0.42
N VAL A 53 -7.67 6.99 -0.31
CA VAL A 53 -8.39 7.74 0.73
C VAL A 53 -8.06 7.17 2.11
N ALA A 54 -8.09 5.84 2.28
CA ALA A 54 -7.73 5.19 3.55
C ALA A 54 -6.30 5.54 4.00
N LEU A 55 -5.33 5.53 3.07
CA LEU A 55 -3.95 5.93 3.37
C LEU A 55 -3.83 7.42 3.72
N MET A 56 -4.62 8.28 3.08
CA MET A 56 -4.65 9.71 3.38
C MET A 56 -5.25 9.99 4.76
N ILE A 57 -6.38 9.35 5.08
CA ILE A 57 -6.99 9.41 6.41
C ILE A 57 -6.00 8.91 7.47
N TRP A 58 -5.35 7.78 7.22
CA TRP A 58 -4.34 7.23 8.13
C TRP A 58 -3.21 8.23 8.40
N ARG A 59 -2.67 8.88 7.35
CA ARG A 59 -1.63 9.92 7.49
C ARG A 59 -2.07 11.15 8.27
N LEU A 60 -3.30 11.60 8.07
CA LEU A 60 -3.84 12.80 8.71
C LEU A 60 -4.35 12.53 10.13
N SER A 61 -4.67 11.27 10.43
CA SER A 61 -4.99 10.84 11.77
C SER A 61 -3.75 11.02 12.65
N PRO A 62 -3.84 11.76 13.77
CA PRO A 62 -2.75 11.78 14.75
C PRO A 62 -2.54 10.33 15.16
N HIS A 63 -1.42 9.75 14.73
CA HIS A 63 -1.11 8.38 15.07
C HIS A 63 -0.91 8.33 16.58
N HIS A 64 -1.95 7.96 17.31
CA HIS A 64 -1.75 7.34 18.61
C HIS A 64 -0.98 6.06 18.30
N PRO A 65 0.31 5.95 18.66
CA PRO A 65 1.03 4.72 18.46
C PRO A 65 0.24 3.64 19.19
N ILE A 66 -0.21 2.61 18.46
CA ILE A 66 -0.80 1.43 19.08
C ILE A 66 0.25 0.97 20.10
N PRO A 67 -0.02 0.99 21.43
CA PRO A 67 0.95 0.51 22.39
C PRO A 67 1.24 -0.94 21.99
N ARG A 68 2.48 -1.21 21.61
CA ARG A 68 2.95 -2.58 21.41
C ARG A 68 2.87 -3.21 22.80
N ASN A 69 1.81 -3.98 23.08
CA ASN A 69 1.76 -4.76 24.31
C ASN A 69 2.99 -5.67 24.32
N PRO A 70 3.83 -5.62 25.36
CA PRO A 70 4.79 -6.67 25.61
C PRO A 70 4.05 -7.83 26.28
N THR A 71 3.86 -8.93 25.55
CA THR A 71 3.74 -10.26 26.15
C THR A 71 4.38 -11.29 25.23
#